data_AF-A0A0F8WH78-F1
#
_entry.id   AF-A0A0F8WH78-F1
#
_cell.length_a   1.000
_cell.length_b   1.000
_cell.length_c   1.000
_cell.angle_alpha   90.00
_cell.angle_beta   90.00
_cell.angle_gamma   90.00
#
_symmetry.space_group_name_H-M   'P 1'
#
loop_
_entity.id
_entity.type
_entity.pdbx_description
1 polymer ?
#
loop_
_entity_poly.entity_id
_entity_poly.type
_entity_poly.pdbx_seq_one_letter_code
_entity_poly.pdbx_strand_id
1 'polypeptide(L)'
;QFFWERDPITNTLIFCSTCGGTGCETCTLRTQDGCIHVRDVQRGLVVPAPATFDVTDDRWEGANWLDCREPDQVKIWYYAGELDERFLSDETCQPLSDYWAHTISWLATARTKRPFCACGGSHAKQTWLRDDFAESGPQVTFAIDADQLANPFGTARGAIMAWKRVSKLNNKQFAGVAI
;
A
#
# COMPACT_ATOMS: atom_id res chain seq x y z
N GLN A 1 -2.53 11.53 10.86
CA GLN A 1 -2.01 12.88 11.20
C GLN A 1 -2.84 13.93 10.50
N PHE A 2 -3.18 14.96 11.25
CA PHE A 2 -3.98 16.11 10.85
C PHE A 2 -3.07 17.31 10.64
N PHE A 3 -3.42 18.14 9.68
CA PHE A 3 -2.68 19.32 9.30
C PHE A 3 -3.62 20.52 9.23
N TRP A 4 -3.19 21.62 9.82
CA TRP A 4 -3.82 22.92 9.67
C TRP A 4 -2.82 23.86 9.02
N GLU A 5 -3.21 24.37 7.86
CA GLU A 5 -2.57 25.53 7.26
C GLU A 5 -2.83 26.76 8.13
N ARG A 6 -1.98 27.78 7.98
CA ARG A 6 -2.15 29.03 8.70
C ARG A 6 -3.53 29.61 8.36
N ASP A 7 -4.30 29.96 9.38
CA ASP A 7 -5.54 30.71 9.22
C ASP A 7 -5.25 32.02 8.45
N PRO A 8 -5.92 32.30 7.32
CA PRO A 8 -5.69 33.51 6.53
C PRO A 8 -6.23 34.75 7.27
N ILE A 9 -5.55 35.18 8.34
CA ILE A 9 -5.89 36.43 9.01
C ILE A 9 -5.23 37.58 8.24
N THR A 10 -6.05 38.24 7.43
CA THR A 10 -6.22 39.71 7.29
C THR A 10 -5.13 40.60 7.92
N ASN A 11 -3.86 40.47 7.53
CA ASN A 11 -2.86 41.48 7.88
C ASN A 11 -1.89 41.70 6.72
N THR A 12 -2.08 42.84 6.07
CA THR A 12 -1.46 43.33 4.85
C THR A 12 -0.03 43.84 5.06
N LEU A 13 0.80 43.14 5.83
CA LEU A 13 2.19 43.57 6.06
C LEU A 13 3.18 42.42 5.87
N ILE A 14 4.15 42.68 5.00
CA ILE A 14 5.18 41.78 4.43
C ILE A 14 6.18 41.27 5.49
N PHE A 15 5.94 41.52 6.78
CA PHE A 15 6.80 41.09 7.88
C PHE A 15 5.93 40.61 9.04
N CYS A 16 6.26 39.45 9.63
CA CYS A 16 5.64 39.06 10.89
C CYS A 16 6.17 39.96 12.01
N SER A 17 5.31 40.85 12.50
CA SER A 17 5.63 41.84 13.55
C SER A 17 6.05 41.22 14.89
N THR A 18 5.83 39.91 15.08
CA THR A 18 6.08 39.21 16.35
C THR A 18 7.43 38.51 16.41
N CYS A 19 8.02 38.11 15.28
CA CYS A 19 9.24 37.27 15.25
C CYS A 19 10.37 37.85 14.38
N GLY A 20 10.17 39.01 13.74
CA GLY A 20 11.24 39.73 13.04
C GLY A 20 11.88 39.00 11.84
N GLY A 21 11.32 37.88 11.40
CA GLY A 21 11.78 37.14 10.21
C GLY A 21 12.73 35.96 10.46
N THR A 22 12.96 35.53 11.71
CA THR A 22 13.73 34.30 11.97
C THR A 22 12.97 33.39 12.95
N GLY A 23 12.61 32.18 12.52
CA GLY A 23 11.99 31.16 13.39
C GLY A 23 10.56 31.47 13.81
N CYS A 24 9.72 31.95 12.88
CA CYS A 24 8.35 32.31 13.21
C CYS A 24 7.44 31.08 13.38
N GLU A 25 7.01 30.78 14.60
CA GLU A 25 5.92 29.82 14.88
C GLU A 25 4.60 30.23 14.17
N THR A 26 4.49 31.48 13.73
CA THR A 26 3.36 31.98 12.93
C THR A 26 3.34 31.47 11.49
N CYS A 27 4.46 30.96 10.97
CA CYS A 27 4.58 30.46 9.59
C CYS A 27 4.70 28.93 9.52
N THR A 28 4.60 28.23 10.65
CA THR A 28 4.73 26.77 10.70
C THR A 28 3.37 26.10 10.61
N LEU A 29 3.28 25.07 9.78
CA LEU A 29 2.13 24.17 9.70
C LEU A 29 1.89 23.54 11.07
N ARG A 30 0.65 23.60 11.58
CA ARG A 30 0.30 22.91 12.83
C ARG A 30 -0.06 21.46 12.49
N THR A 31 0.55 20.51 13.19
CA THR A 31 0.31 19.08 13.01
C THR A 31 -0.20 18.45 14.29
N GLN A 32 -1.09 17.48 14.15
CA GLN A 32 -1.56 16.66 15.28
C GLN A 32 -1.60 15.19 14.88
N ASP A 33 -1.12 14.32 15.75
CA ASP A 33 -1.24 12.88 15.54
C ASP A 33 -2.64 12.37 15.90
N GLY A 34 -2.94 11.19 15.40
CA GLY A 34 -4.22 10.57 15.63
C GLY A 34 -4.33 9.19 15.02
N CYS A 35 -5.34 8.47 15.49
CA CYS A 35 -5.66 7.13 15.04
C CYS A 35 -6.82 7.15 14.05
N ILE A 36 -6.99 6.04 13.35
CA ILE A 36 -8.11 5.81 12.46
C ILE A 36 -8.94 4.65 13.00
N HIS A 37 -10.26 4.79 12.99
CA HIS A 37 -11.16 3.70 13.31
C HIS A 37 -12.10 3.43 12.13
N VAL A 38 -12.39 2.15 11.89
CA VAL A 38 -13.35 1.73 10.88
C VAL A 38 -14.75 1.90 11.43
N ARG A 39 -15.56 2.73 10.79
CA ARG A 39 -16.96 2.96 11.18
C ARG A 39 -17.91 1.99 10.50
N ASP A 40 -17.66 1.68 9.23
CA ASP A 40 -18.46 0.74 8.44
C ASP A 40 -17.54 -0.03 7.49
N VAL A 41 -17.34 -1.32 7.78
CA VAL A 41 -16.46 -2.20 7.01
C VAL A 41 -17.01 -2.45 5.61
N GLN A 42 -18.33 -2.54 5.44
CA GLN A 42 -18.95 -2.87 4.15
C GLN A 42 -18.87 -1.69 3.18
N ARG A 43 -18.96 -0.46 3.72
CA ARG A 43 -18.85 0.77 2.92
C ARG A 43 -17.42 1.32 2.84
N GLY A 44 -16.46 0.70 3.53
CA GLY A 44 -15.09 1.21 3.63
C GLY A 44 -15.01 2.58 4.28
N LEU A 45 -15.95 2.91 5.19
CA LEU A 45 -15.97 4.20 5.86
C LEU A 45 -15.06 4.16 7.09
N VAL A 46 -14.09 5.05 7.11
CA VAL A 46 -13.12 5.22 8.17
C VAL A 46 -13.21 6.65 8.71
N VAL A 47 -12.99 6.80 10.02
CA VAL A 47 -13.05 8.10 10.68
C VAL A 47 -11.74 8.33 11.44
N PRO A 48 -10.97 9.36 11.08
CA PRO A 48 -9.78 9.72 11.82
C PRO A 48 -10.18 10.50 13.09
N ALA A 49 -9.50 10.24 14.22
CA ALA A 49 -9.69 10.95 15.48
C ALA A 49 -8.35 11.36 16.10
N PRO A 50 -8.28 12.52 16.81
CA PRO A 50 -7.07 12.95 17.51
C PRO A 50 -6.74 11.96 18.63
N ALA A 51 -5.49 11.52 18.66
CA ALA A 51 -4.99 10.56 19.63
C ALA A 51 -3.48 10.68 19.76
N THR A 52 -2.97 10.37 20.95
CA THR A 52 -1.54 10.31 21.24
C THR A 52 -1.16 8.87 21.55
N PHE A 53 -0.02 8.40 21.02
CA PHE A 53 0.47 7.06 21.32
C PHE A 53 1.19 7.05 22.66
N ASP A 54 0.70 6.24 23.61
CA ASP A 54 1.38 5.97 24.87
C ASP A 54 2.36 4.80 24.68
N VAL A 55 3.65 5.11 24.79
CA VAL A 55 4.75 4.14 24.67
C VAL A 55 4.85 3.19 25.87
N THR A 56 4.23 3.53 27.00
CA THR A 56 4.25 2.71 28.23
C THR A 56 3.18 1.63 28.16
N ASP A 57 1.97 2.01 27.75
CA ASP A 57 0.81 1.13 27.65
C ASP A 57 0.66 0.50 26.24
N ASP A 58 1.56 0.84 25.32
CA ASP A 58 1.61 0.38 23.92
C ASP A 58 0.26 0.55 23.19
N ARG A 59 -0.39 1.70 23.41
CA ARG A 59 -1.75 1.98 22.89
C ARG A 59 -1.97 3.44 22.54
N TRP A 60 -2.99 3.68 21.71
CA TRP A 60 -3.45 5.04 21.40
C TRP A 60 -4.48 5.51 22.42
N GLU A 61 -4.27 6.71 22.96
CA GLU A 61 -5.20 7.38 23.88
C GLU A 61 -5.84 8.59 23.19
N GLY A 62 -7.14 8.79 23.41
CA GLY A 62 -7.89 9.90 22.81
C GLY A 62 -7.34 11.25 23.27
N ALA A 63 -7.18 12.18 22.33
CA ALA A 63 -6.71 13.54 22.60
C ALA A 63 -7.78 14.58 22.26
N ASN A 64 -7.67 15.77 22.83
CA ASN A 64 -8.48 16.92 22.41
C ASN A 64 -7.94 17.51 21.11
N TRP A 65 -8.80 18.13 20.31
CA TRP A 65 -8.38 18.87 19.12
C TRP A 65 -7.49 20.06 19.49
N LEU A 66 -6.37 20.23 18.77
CA LEU A 66 -5.46 21.37 18.97
C LEU A 66 -6.00 22.69 18.42
N ASP A 67 -7.02 22.64 17.55
CA ASP A 67 -7.63 23.79 16.94
C ASP A 67 -9.16 23.66 16.92
N CYS A 68 -9.88 24.76 17.05
CA CYS A 68 -11.35 24.80 17.06
C CYS A 68 -11.94 24.84 15.64
N ARG A 69 -11.20 24.28 14.67
CA ARG A 69 -11.47 24.29 13.23
C ARG A 69 -11.13 22.92 12.66
N GLU A 70 -11.83 22.54 11.61
CA GLU A 70 -11.56 21.33 10.86
C GLU A 70 -10.14 21.36 10.24
N PRO A 71 -9.41 20.23 10.22
CA PRO A 71 -8.09 20.16 9.58
C PRO A 71 -8.22 20.31 8.07
N ASP A 72 -7.28 21.04 7.46
CA ASP A 72 -7.21 21.24 6.01
C ASP A 72 -6.83 19.97 5.26
N GLN A 73 -5.95 19.18 5.88
CA GLN A 73 -5.51 17.91 5.32
C GLN A 73 -5.44 16.84 6.41
N VAL A 74 -5.83 15.63 6.03
CA VAL A 74 -5.62 14.44 6.84
C VAL A 74 -4.78 13.45 6.05
N LYS A 75 -3.62 13.08 6.60
CA LYS A 75 -2.76 12.02 6.06
C LYS A 75 -2.93 10.77 6.91
N ILE A 76 -3.29 9.70 6.24
CA ILE A 76 -3.51 8.39 6.83
C ILE A 76 -2.41 7.47 6.34
N TRP A 77 -1.78 6.77 7.28
CA TRP A 77 -0.91 5.64 6.99
C TRP A 77 -1.60 4.40 7.55
N TYR A 78 -1.70 3.37 6.73
CA TYR A 78 -2.20 2.07 7.13
C TYR A 78 -1.33 1.01 6.49
N TYR A 79 -1.13 -0.09 7.21
CA TYR A 79 -0.53 -1.28 6.61
C TYR A 79 -1.61 -1.98 5.79
N ALA A 80 -1.35 -2.12 4.50
CA ALA A 80 -2.23 -2.82 3.57
C ALA A 80 -1.65 -4.19 3.26
N GLY A 81 -2.49 -5.22 3.25
CA GLY A 81 -2.10 -6.57 2.85
C GLY A 81 -2.83 -7.65 3.63
N GLU A 82 -2.78 -8.87 3.09
CA GLU A 82 -3.17 -10.07 3.82
C GLU A 82 -2.00 -10.50 4.72
N LEU A 83 -2.26 -10.67 6.01
CA LEU A 83 -1.33 -11.30 6.95
C LEU A 83 -1.56 -12.80 6.95
N ASP A 84 -0.49 -13.58 6.96
CA ASP A 84 -0.56 -15.04 7.05
C ASP A 84 -1.20 -15.46 8.38
N GLU A 85 -2.11 -16.44 8.37
CA GLU A 85 -2.77 -16.92 9.59
C GLU A 85 -1.75 -17.43 10.61
N ARG A 86 -0.69 -18.08 10.12
CA ARG A 86 0.43 -18.57 10.95
C ARG A 86 1.18 -17.43 11.66
N PHE A 87 1.24 -16.25 11.05
CA PHE A 87 1.84 -15.08 11.68
C PHE A 87 0.93 -14.54 12.78
N LEU A 88 -0.37 -14.49 12.52
CA LEU A 88 -1.37 -14.05 13.50
C LEU A 88 -1.51 -14.99 14.70
N SER A 89 -1.20 -16.28 14.52
CA SER A 89 -1.20 -17.29 15.57
C SER A 89 0.17 -17.48 16.26
N ASP A 90 1.12 -16.57 16.05
CA ASP A 90 2.49 -16.62 16.59
C ASP A 90 3.28 -17.91 16.24
N GLU A 91 2.91 -18.63 15.18
CA GLU A 91 3.64 -19.81 14.70
C GLU A 91 4.86 -19.46 13.85
N THR A 92 4.86 -18.28 13.23
CA THR A 92 5.95 -17.79 12.38
C THR A 92 6.16 -16.28 12.55
N CYS A 93 7.42 -15.83 12.43
CA CYS A 93 7.75 -14.41 12.39
C CYS A 93 7.57 -13.77 11.00
N GLN A 94 7.14 -14.54 9.99
CA GLN A 94 6.98 -14.07 8.61
C GLN A 94 5.52 -13.68 8.33
N PRO A 95 5.19 -12.38 8.16
CA PRO A 95 3.81 -11.95 7.95
C PRO A 95 3.26 -12.26 6.55
N LEU A 96 4.13 -12.53 5.57
CA LEU A 96 3.73 -12.77 4.18
C LEU A 96 3.46 -14.26 3.94
N SER A 97 2.24 -14.60 3.53
CA SER A 97 1.88 -15.98 3.19
C SER A 97 2.64 -16.49 1.96
N ASP A 98 2.92 -17.80 1.91
CA ASP A 98 3.62 -18.43 0.78
C ASP A 98 2.85 -18.25 -0.53
N TYR A 99 1.52 -18.13 -0.46
CA TYR A 99 0.67 -17.83 -1.60
C TYR A 99 1.05 -16.47 -2.22
N TRP A 100 1.15 -15.43 -1.40
CA TRP A 100 1.53 -14.10 -1.88
C TRP A 100 3.00 -13.99 -2.22
N ALA A 101 3.88 -14.60 -1.42
CA ALA A 101 5.31 -14.66 -1.70
C ALA A 101 5.59 -15.23 -3.10
N HIS A 102 4.95 -16.35 -3.47
CA HIS A 102 5.09 -16.91 -4.82
C HIS A 102 4.52 -15.99 -5.91
N THR A 103 3.36 -15.38 -5.67
CA THR A 103 2.68 -14.51 -6.65
C THR A 103 3.54 -13.28 -6.97
N ILE A 104 4.06 -12.62 -5.93
CA ILE A 104 4.99 -11.49 -6.05
C ILE A 104 6.26 -11.95 -6.78
N SER A 105 6.82 -13.09 -6.38
CA SER A 105 8.03 -13.63 -7.01
C SER A 105 7.86 -13.90 -8.50
N TRP A 106 6.73 -14.47 -8.92
CA TRP A 106 6.45 -14.72 -10.34
C TRP A 106 6.32 -13.43 -11.14
N LEU A 107 5.58 -12.46 -10.61
CA LEU A 107 5.39 -11.17 -11.27
C LEU A 107 6.70 -10.39 -11.38
N ALA A 108 7.47 -10.32 -10.30
CA ALA A 108 8.78 -9.67 -10.28
C ALA A 108 9.75 -10.31 -11.26
N THR A 109 9.80 -11.65 -11.28
CA THR A 109 10.68 -12.40 -12.18
C THR A 109 10.31 -12.18 -13.64
N ALA A 110 9.01 -12.19 -13.98
CA ALA A 110 8.51 -11.92 -15.33
C ALA A 110 8.90 -10.50 -15.82
N ARG A 111 8.97 -9.52 -14.92
CA ARG A 111 9.34 -8.13 -15.25
C ARG A 111 10.84 -7.86 -15.23
N THR A 112 11.64 -8.79 -14.74
CA THR A 112 13.09 -8.58 -14.63
C THR A 112 13.71 -8.69 -16.03
N LYS A 113 14.25 -7.58 -16.55
CA LYS A 113 14.87 -7.55 -17.89
C LYS A 113 16.15 -8.37 -17.98
N ARG A 114 16.95 -8.36 -16.91
CA ARG A 114 18.24 -9.07 -16.86
C ARG A 114 18.07 -10.47 -16.29
N PRO A 115 18.77 -11.49 -16.83
CA PRO A 115 18.82 -12.78 -16.18
C PRO A 115 19.45 -12.63 -14.78
N PHE A 116 19.02 -13.47 -13.84
CA PHE A 116 19.67 -13.64 -12.57
C PHE A 116 21.08 -14.16 -12.82
N CYS A 117 22.04 -13.64 -12.06
CA CYS A 117 23.40 -14.21 -12.00
C CYS A 117 23.35 -15.51 -11.19
N ALA A 118 22.65 -16.52 -11.71
CA ALA A 118 22.44 -17.80 -11.07
C ALA A 118 22.69 -18.91 -12.09
N CYS A 119 23.23 -20.04 -11.62
CA CYS A 119 23.43 -21.22 -12.44
C CYS A 119 22.28 -22.22 -12.21
N GLY A 120 22.00 -23.06 -13.21
CA GLY A 120 21.08 -24.20 -13.06
C GLY A 120 19.60 -23.83 -12.98
N GLY A 121 18.88 -24.43 -12.02
CA GLY A 121 17.42 -24.42 -11.96
C GLY A 121 16.79 -23.03 -11.83
N SER A 122 17.45 -22.11 -11.11
CA SER A 122 16.94 -20.74 -10.92
C SER A 122 16.93 -19.93 -12.22
N HIS A 123 17.96 -20.12 -13.07
CA HIS A 123 18.01 -19.49 -14.39
C HIS A 123 16.93 -20.07 -15.31
N ALA A 124 16.80 -21.40 -15.34
CA ALA A 124 15.77 -22.07 -16.13
C ALA A 124 14.35 -21.63 -15.70
N LYS A 125 14.11 -21.52 -14.39
CA LYS A 125 12.82 -21.06 -13.86
C LYS A 125 12.54 -19.61 -14.21
N GLN A 126 13.57 -18.75 -14.19
CA GLN A 126 13.43 -17.37 -14.62
C GLN A 126 13.06 -17.27 -16.10
N THR A 127 13.80 -17.96 -16.98
CA THR A 127 13.50 -17.96 -18.42
C THR A 127 12.07 -18.43 -18.66
N TRP A 128 11.68 -19.54 -18.03
CA TRP A 128 10.32 -20.08 -18.11
C TRP A 128 9.23 -19.10 -17.62
N LEU A 129 9.49 -18.30 -16.58
CA LEU A 129 8.55 -17.28 -16.11
C LEU A 129 8.50 -16.05 -17.03
N ARG A 130 9.52 -15.84 -17.85
CA ARG A 130 9.65 -14.70 -18.76
C ARG A 130 9.14 -14.98 -20.18
N ASP A 131 8.91 -16.23 -20.54
CA ASP A 131 8.33 -16.61 -21.84
C ASP A 131 7.08 -15.76 -22.11
N ASP A 132 7.12 -15.00 -23.21
CA ASP A 132 6.02 -14.14 -23.63
C ASP A 132 5.07 -14.92 -24.52
N PHE A 133 3.81 -15.04 -24.09
CA PHE A 133 2.80 -15.79 -24.83
C PHE A 133 2.17 -14.99 -25.97
N ALA A 134 2.43 -13.69 -26.05
CA ALA A 134 2.07 -12.88 -27.23
C ALA A 134 3.12 -12.99 -28.35
N GLU A 135 4.28 -13.59 -28.10
CA GLU A 135 5.29 -13.80 -29.11
C GLU A 135 4.86 -14.90 -30.10
N SER A 136 4.71 -14.53 -31.37
CA SER A 136 4.48 -15.46 -32.48
C SER A 136 5.69 -15.46 -33.40
N GLY A 137 6.44 -16.55 -33.41
CA GLY A 137 7.60 -16.72 -34.30
C GLY A 137 7.57 -18.07 -35.03
N PRO A 138 8.47 -18.29 -36.00
CA PRO A 138 8.53 -19.53 -36.78
C PRO A 138 8.77 -20.80 -35.94
N GLN A 139 9.35 -20.64 -34.75
CA GLN A 139 9.76 -21.73 -33.86
C GLN A 139 8.91 -21.84 -32.59
N VAL A 140 8.12 -20.81 -32.26
CA VAL A 140 7.36 -20.76 -31.01
C VAL A 140 6.02 -20.09 -31.29
N THR A 141 4.94 -20.82 -31.01
CA THR A 141 3.58 -20.31 -31.04
C THR A 141 2.88 -20.81 -29.79
N PHE A 142 2.40 -19.89 -28.96
CA PHE A 142 1.62 -20.23 -27.78
C PHE A 142 0.13 -20.00 -28.07
N ALA A 143 -0.70 -20.95 -27.65
CA ALA A 143 -2.14 -20.72 -27.59
C ALA A 143 -2.43 -19.91 -26.31
N ILE A 144 -2.82 -18.65 -26.47
CA ILE A 144 -3.21 -17.76 -25.38
C ILE A 144 -4.70 -17.45 -25.46
N ASP A 145 -5.39 -17.58 -24.34
CA ASP A 145 -6.80 -17.23 -24.23
C ASP A 145 -6.99 -15.70 -24.23
N ALA A 146 -8.15 -15.22 -24.70
CA ALA A 146 -8.43 -13.79 -24.79
C ALA A 146 -8.43 -13.07 -23.42
N ASP A 147 -8.79 -13.77 -22.35
CA ASP A 147 -8.74 -13.27 -20.97
C ASP A 147 -7.31 -13.05 -20.45
N GLN A 148 -6.38 -13.88 -20.91
CA GLN A 148 -4.95 -13.80 -20.59
C GLN A 148 -4.27 -12.69 -21.40
N LEU A 149 -4.73 -12.43 -22.63
CA LEU A 149 -4.31 -11.25 -23.41
C LEU A 149 -4.77 -9.94 -22.77
N ALA A 150 -5.94 -9.92 -22.13
CA ALA A 150 -6.45 -8.77 -21.40
C ALA A 150 -5.79 -8.57 -20.01
N ASN A 151 -4.78 -9.37 -19.66
CA ASN A 151 -4.10 -9.28 -18.37
C ASN A 151 -3.37 -7.94 -18.18
N PRO A 152 -3.70 -7.12 -17.15
CA PRO A 152 -3.02 -5.85 -16.90
C PRO A 152 -1.55 -5.99 -16.49
N PHE A 153 -1.12 -7.18 -16.07
CA PHE A 153 0.28 -7.44 -15.72
C PHE A 153 1.17 -7.76 -16.92
N GLY A 154 0.59 -8.05 -18.09
CA GLY A 154 1.28 -8.42 -19.32
C GLY A 154 1.11 -9.89 -19.69
N THR A 155 1.73 -10.28 -20.81
CA THR A 155 1.57 -11.58 -21.48
C THR A 155 2.68 -12.59 -21.17
N ALA A 156 3.68 -12.19 -20.39
CA ALA A 156 4.69 -13.10 -19.86
C ALA A 156 4.04 -14.15 -18.94
N ARG A 157 4.53 -15.40 -18.99
CA ARG A 157 3.96 -16.51 -18.23
C ARG A 157 3.81 -16.21 -16.74
N GLY A 158 4.83 -15.65 -16.09
CA GLY A 158 4.78 -15.30 -14.66
C GLY A 158 3.75 -14.22 -14.34
N ALA A 159 3.54 -13.27 -15.26
CA ALA A 159 2.51 -12.24 -15.13
C ALA A 159 1.10 -12.83 -15.26
N ILE A 160 0.89 -13.77 -16.20
CA ILE A 160 -0.38 -14.50 -16.36
C ILE A 160 -0.68 -15.34 -15.10
N MET A 161 0.32 -16.06 -14.58
CA MET A 161 0.16 -16.86 -13.36
C MET A 161 -0.21 -16.00 -12.14
N ALA A 162 0.43 -14.84 -11.99
CA ALA A 162 0.11 -13.90 -10.93
C ALA A 162 -1.31 -13.34 -11.08
N TRP A 163 -1.70 -12.96 -12.30
CA TRP A 163 -3.05 -12.46 -12.58
C TRP A 163 -4.14 -13.48 -12.30
N LYS A 164 -3.95 -14.75 -12.70
CA LYS A 164 -4.90 -15.84 -12.39
C LYS A 164 -5.13 -16.04 -10.89
N ARG A 165 -4.18 -15.65 -10.04
CA ARG A 165 -4.34 -15.67 -8.58
C ARG A 165 -5.09 -14.46 -8.06
N VAL A 166 -4.75 -13.26 -8.56
CA VAL A 166 -5.37 -12.00 -8.14
C VAL A 166 -6.82 -11.90 -8.63
N SER A 167 -7.11 -12.27 -9.87
CA SER A 167 -8.45 -12.18 -10.47
C SER A 167 -9.49 -13.03 -9.73
N LYS A 168 -9.07 -14.12 -9.08
CA LYS A 168 -9.94 -14.95 -8.23
C LYS A 168 -10.37 -14.26 -6.94
N LEU A 169 -9.62 -13.27 -6.46
CA LEU A 169 -9.97 -12.50 -5.27
C LEU A 169 -11.07 -11.50 -5.56
N ASN A 170 -11.06 -10.92 -6.77
CA ASN A 170 -12.11 -9.99 -7.19
C ASN A 170 -13.50 -10.64 -7.18
N ASN A 171 -13.57 -11.96 -7.40
CA ASN A 171 -14.79 -12.75 -7.29
C ASN A 171 -15.13 -13.19 -5.85
N LYS A 172 -14.21 -13.05 -4.89
CA LYS A 172 -14.37 -13.47 -3.48
C LYS A 172 -14.53 -12.30 -2.49
N GLN A 173 -14.15 -11.08 -2.87
CA GLN A 173 -13.96 -9.94 -1.94
C GLN A 173 -15.21 -9.16 -1.51
N PHE A 174 -16.38 -9.81 -1.38
CA PHE A 174 -17.46 -9.29 -0.54
C PHE A 174 -17.91 -10.24 0.58
N ALA A 175 -17.33 -11.44 0.67
CA ALA A 175 -17.55 -12.32 1.81
C ALA A 175 -16.44 -12.06 2.84
N GLY A 176 -16.73 -11.14 3.76
CA GLY A 176 -15.76 -10.55 4.67
C GLY A 176 -15.06 -11.54 5.59
N VAL A 177 -13.83 -11.17 5.96
CA VAL A 177 -13.26 -11.36 7.28
C VAL A 177 -12.41 -10.12 7.54
N ALA A 178 -12.87 -9.28 8.46
CA ALA A 178 -12.06 -8.27 9.11
C ALA A 178 -11.63 -8.86 10.45
N ILE A 179 -10.33 -8.78 10.75
CA ILE A 179 -9.78 -8.96 12.09
C ILE A 179 -9.53 -7.57 12.63
#